data_AF-A0A3N7F3V1-F1
#
_entry.id   AF-A0A3N7F3V1-F1
#
_cell.length_a   1.000
_cell.length_b   1.000
_cell.length_c   1.000
_cell.angle_alpha   90.00
_cell.angle_beta   90.00
_cell.angle_gamma   90.00
#
_symmetry.space_group_name_H-M   'P 1'
#
loop_
_entity.id
_entity.type
_entity.pdbx_description
1 polymer ?
#
loop_
_entity_poly.entity_id
_entity_poly.type
_entity_poly.pdbx_seq_one_letter_code
_entity_poly.pdbx_strand_id
1 'polypeptide(L)'
;MVMGNILMIVMGGLGILIYNLFKAKEYIATNSFKPDIFMKENFAIWLWAFCVIVVASLILYIEPKANDVIKSLFGLDLANTKTGWLLFGIGLCGLFRNIKK
;
A
#
# COMPACT_ATOMS: atom_id res chain seq x y z
N MET A 1 -17.50 7.31 14.65
CA MET A 1 -17.86 6.30 13.64
C MET A 1 -16.66 5.36 13.46
N VAL A 2 -16.59 4.29 14.25
CA VAL A 2 -15.37 3.45 14.43
C VAL A 2 -15.37 2.21 13.52
N MET A 3 -16.47 1.93 12.82
CA MET A 3 -16.65 0.76 11.94
C MET A 3 -15.83 0.83 10.62
N GLY A 4 -15.05 1.89 10.40
CA GLY A 4 -14.32 2.16 9.14
C GLY A 4 -12.88 1.65 9.07
N ASN A 5 -12.19 1.41 10.20
CA ASN A 5 -10.73 1.18 10.20
C ASN A 5 -10.29 -0.12 9.53
N ILE A 6 -11.02 -1.22 9.73
CA ILE A 6 -10.66 -2.52 9.13
C ILE A 6 -10.78 -2.46 7.60
N LEU A 7 -11.86 -1.87 7.09
CA LEU A 7 -12.07 -1.74 5.65
C LEU A 7 -10.96 -0.90 5.01
N MET A 8 -10.51 0.17 5.67
CA MET A 8 -9.42 0.99 5.16
C MET A 8 -8.09 0.23 5.08
N ILE A 9 -7.76 -0.57 6.12
CA ILE A 9 -6.59 -1.44 6.10
C ILE A 9 -6.69 -2.48 4.98
N VAL A 10 -7.88 -3.08 4.77
CA VAL A 10 -8.13 -4.02 3.66
C VAL A 10 -7.92 -3.33 2.31
N MET A 11 -8.42 -2.12 2.12
CA MET A 11 -8.23 -1.36 0.87
C MET A 11 -6.75 -1.05 0.62
N GLY A 12 -5.99 -0.68 1.66
CA GLY A 12 -4.54 -0.52 1.56
C GLY A 12 -3.82 -1.82 1.19
N GLY A 13 -4.22 -2.94 1.81
CA GLY A 13 -3.71 -4.28 1.47
C GLY A 13 -4.01 -4.68 0.03
N LEU A 14 -5.21 -4.39 -0.47
CA LEU A 14 -5.56 -4.59 -1.89
C LEU A 14 -4.67 -3.74 -2.81
N GLY A 15 -4.34 -2.51 -2.41
CA GLY A 15 -3.38 -1.67 -3.13
C GLY A 15 -2.00 -2.32 -3.28
N ILE A 16 -1.48 -2.92 -2.20
CA ILE A 16 -0.25 -3.72 -2.23
C ILE A 16 -0.39 -4.85 -3.25
N LEU A 17 -1.48 -5.64 -3.20
CA LEU A 17 -1.69 -6.76 -4.11
C LEU A 17 -1.78 -6.31 -5.58
N ILE A 18 -2.52 -5.24 -5.87
CA ILE A 18 -2.65 -4.67 -7.21
C ILE A 18 -1.29 -4.29 -7.76
N TYR A 19 -0.47 -3.59 -6.98
CA TYR A 19 0.88 -3.24 -7.41
C TYR A 19 1.72 -4.46 -7.77
N ASN A 20 1.63 -5.53 -6.99
CA ASN A 20 2.36 -6.76 -7.24
C ASN A 20 1.86 -7.52 -8.47
N LEU A 21 0.57 -7.51 -8.76
CA LEU A 21 0.03 -8.05 -10.01
C LEU A 21 0.61 -7.30 -11.21
N PHE A 22 0.68 -5.96 -11.13
CA PHE A 22 1.32 -5.15 -12.15
C PHE A 22 2.82 -5.41 -12.29
N LYS A 23 3.52 -5.75 -11.21
CA LYS A 23 4.94 -6.12 -11.24
C LYS A 23 5.14 -7.52 -11.81
N ALA A 24 4.29 -8.48 -11.45
CA ALA A 24 4.38 -9.87 -11.90
C ALA A 24 4.23 -10.00 -13.43
N LYS A 25 3.55 -9.05 -14.10
CA LYS A 25 3.43 -9.04 -15.57
C LYS A 25 4.78 -9.12 -16.29
N GLU A 26 5.83 -8.50 -15.74
CA GLU A 26 7.17 -8.47 -16.35
C GLU A 26 7.84 -9.87 -16.30
N TYR A 27 7.58 -10.63 -15.25
CA TYR A 27 8.07 -12.00 -15.07
C TYR A 27 7.25 -13.02 -15.88
N ILE A 28 5.94 -12.81 -15.99
CA ILE A 28 5.05 -13.65 -16.81
C ILE A 28 5.40 -13.48 -18.30
N ALA A 29 5.61 -12.25 -18.76
CA ALA A 29 5.98 -11.97 -20.14
C ALA A 29 7.29 -12.63 -20.57
N THR A 30 8.20 -12.91 -19.63
CA THR A 30 9.50 -13.54 -19.89
C THR A 30 9.50 -15.06 -19.65
N ASN A 31 8.33 -15.69 -19.40
CA ASN A 31 8.19 -17.11 -19.03
C ASN A 31 9.11 -17.55 -17.86
N SER A 32 9.57 -16.60 -17.05
CA SER A 32 10.53 -16.82 -15.96
C SER A 32 9.85 -16.77 -14.58
N PHE A 33 8.51 -16.69 -14.55
CA PHE A 33 7.77 -16.51 -13.31
C PHE A 33 7.90 -17.73 -12.39
N LYS A 34 8.69 -17.54 -11.33
CA LYS A 34 8.82 -18.47 -10.21
C LYS A 34 8.17 -17.85 -8.98
N PRO A 35 6.98 -18.32 -8.57
CA PRO A 35 6.20 -17.70 -7.50
C PRO A 35 6.97 -17.63 -6.17
N ASP A 36 7.73 -18.66 -5.84
CA ASP A 36 8.52 -18.75 -4.61
C ASP A 36 9.61 -17.67 -4.52
N ILE A 37 10.31 -17.42 -5.63
CA ILE A 37 11.34 -16.38 -5.73
C ILE A 37 10.68 -15.00 -5.67
N PHE A 38 9.62 -14.79 -6.45
CA PHE A 38 8.89 -13.53 -6.48
C PHE A 38 8.34 -13.16 -5.08
N MET A 39 7.75 -14.12 -4.37
CA MET A 39 7.26 -13.90 -3.01
C MET A 39 8.41 -13.52 -2.07
N LYS A 40 9.50 -14.29 -2.05
CA LYS A 40 10.66 -14.01 -1.17
C LYS A 40 11.27 -12.63 -1.41
N GLU A 41 11.42 -12.23 -2.67
CA GLU A 41 12.05 -10.95 -3.03
C GLU A 41 11.21 -9.72 -2.63
N ASN A 42 9.88 -9.88 -2.57
CA ASN A 42 8.96 -8.77 -2.33
C ASN A 42 8.32 -8.80 -0.95
N PHE A 43 8.37 -9.93 -0.22
CA PHE A 43 7.74 -10.11 1.09
C PHE A 43 8.16 -9.04 2.11
N ALA A 44 9.45 -8.68 2.17
CA ALA A 44 9.94 -7.65 3.08
C ALA A 44 9.30 -6.28 2.80
N ILE A 45 9.14 -5.92 1.53
CA ILE A 45 8.48 -4.67 1.12
C ILE A 45 6.99 -4.71 1.45
N TRP A 46 6.33 -5.86 1.26
CA TRP A 46 4.92 -6.02 1.56
C TRP A 46 4.64 -5.91 3.05
N LEU A 47 5.47 -6.56 3.87
CA LEU A 47 5.38 -6.49 5.32
C LEU A 47 5.60 -5.04 5.79
N TRP A 48 6.62 -4.37 5.25
CA TRP A 48 6.87 -2.96 5.56
C TRP A 48 5.67 -2.07 5.16
N ALA A 49 5.15 -2.20 3.93
CA ALA A 49 4.02 -1.42 3.46
C ALA A 49 2.76 -1.67 4.30
N PHE A 50 2.53 -2.92 4.70
CA PHE A 50 1.45 -3.30 5.60
C PHE A 50 1.60 -2.65 6.99
N CYS A 51 2.80 -2.68 7.57
CA CYS A 51 3.09 -1.99 8.83
C CYS A 51 2.81 -0.48 8.72
N VAL A 52 3.21 0.16 7.62
CA VAL A 52 2.94 1.59 7.39
C VAL A 52 1.44 1.88 7.28
N ILE A 53 0.66 1.02 6.62
CA ILE A 53 -0.82 1.16 6.56
C ILE A 53 -1.42 1.09 7.96
N VAL A 54 -0.98 0.16 8.81
CA VAL A 54 -1.46 0.03 10.20
C VAL A 54 -1.11 1.27 11.01
N VAL A 55 0.13 1.76 10.92
CA VAL A 55 0.56 2.97 11.63
C VAL A 55 -0.21 4.20 11.15
N ALA A 56 -0.40 4.36 9.84
CA ALA A 56 -1.19 5.47 9.28
C ALA A 56 -2.65 5.41 9.78
N SER A 57 -3.23 4.21 9.87
CA SER A 57 -4.60 4.05 10.39
C SER A 57 -4.69 4.41 11.87
N LEU A 58 -3.68 4.05 12.67
CA LEU A 58 -3.59 4.45 14.08
C LEU A 58 -3.43 5.96 14.25
N ILE A 59 -2.58 6.61 13.45
CA ILE A 59 -2.39 8.07 13.48
C ILE A 59 -3.71 8.77 13.19
N LEU A 60 -4.43 8.37 12.14
CA LEU A 60 -5.71 8.97 11.78
C LEU A 60 -6.84 8.68 12.78
N TYR A 61 -6.71 7.59 13.54
CA TYR A 61 -7.61 7.29 14.64
C TYR A 61 -7.37 8.20 15.86
N ILE A 62 -6.10 8.46 16.19
CA ILE A 62 -5.71 9.30 17.34
C ILE A 62 -5.87 10.79 17.02
N GLU A 63 -5.44 11.21 15.83
CA GLU A 63 -5.45 12.59 15.37
C GLU A 63 -6.06 12.69 13.96
N PRO A 64 -7.40 12.82 13.86
CA PRO A 64 -8.08 12.91 12.57
C PRO A 64 -7.63 14.11 11.70
N LYS A 65 -7.14 15.20 12.30
CA LYS A 65 -6.66 16.37 11.55
C LYS A 65 -5.39 16.09 10.76
N ALA A 66 -4.68 15.01 11.06
CA ALA A 66 -3.54 14.58 10.25
C ALA A 66 -3.95 14.29 8.79
N ASN A 67 -5.22 13.98 8.52
CA ASN A 67 -5.70 13.78 7.16
C ASN A 67 -5.56 15.03 6.28
N ASP A 68 -5.79 16.22 6.83
CA ASP A 68 -5.70 17.46 6.05
C ASP A 68 -4.25 17.71 5.61
N VAL A 69 -3.30 17.38 6.47
CA VAL A 69 -1.86 17.44 6.17
C VAL A 69 -1.49 16.41 5.09
N ILE A 70 -1.92 15.16 5.23
CA ILE A 70 -1.67 14.10 4.24
C ILE A 70 -2.27 14.47 2.88
N LYS A 71 -3.50 14.99 2.87
CA LYS A 71 -4.17 15.44 1.66
C LYS A 71 -3.45 16.61 1.00
N SER A 72 -2.94 17.56 1.79
CA SER A 72 -2.16 18.68 1.27
C SER A 72 -0.79 18.25 0.71
N LEU A 73 -0.11 17.30 1.35
CA LEU A 73 1.25 16.88 0.95
C LEU A 73 1.24 15.88 -0.21
N PHE A 74 0.30 14.95 -0.22
CA PHE A 74 0.29 13.81 -1.15
C PHE A 74 -0.93 13.79 -2.07
N GLY A 75 -1.90 14.70 -1.89
CA GLY A 75 -3.16 14.67 -2.65
C GLY A 75 -4.07 13.49 -2.30
N LEU A 76 -3.78 12.75 -1.23
CA LEU A 76 -4.50 11.55 -0.83
C LEU A 76 -5.46 11.84 0.34
N ASP A 77 -6.73 11.52 0.18
CA ASP A 77 -7.73 11.62 1.25
C ASP A 77 -7.93 10.25 1.92
N LEU A 78 -7.21 10.03 3.02
CA LEU A 78 -7.21 8.76 3.74
C LEU A 78 -8.32 8.67 4.79
N ALA A 79 -8.81 9.77 5.36
CA ALA A 79 -9.88 9.69 6.33
C ALA A 79 -11.24 9.40 5.67
N ASN A 80 -11.47 9.92 4.46
CA ASN A 80 -12.82 9.96 3.89
C ASN A 80 -13.00 9.06 2.65
N THR A 81 -11.93 8.53 2.07
CA THR A 81 -12.04 7.75 0.82
C THR A 81 -11.33 6.40 0.90
N LYS A 82 -12.07 5.35 0.49
CA LYS A 82 -11.53 3.99 0.34
C LYS A 82 -10.46 3.94 -0.75
N THR A 83 -10.67 4.72 -1.82
CA THR A 83 -9.74 4.86 -2.94
C THR A 83 -8.41 5.48 -2.49
N GLY A 84 -8.43 6.41 -1.52
CA GLY A 84 -7.22 6.96 -0.93
C GLY A 84 -6.32 5.89 -0.33
N TRP A 85 -6.89 4.97 0.46
CA TRP A 85 -6.13 3.85 1.02
C TRP A 85 -5.60 2.88 -0.03
N LEU A 86 -6.39 2.59 -1.06
CA LEU A 86 -5.96 1.75 -2.18
C LEU A 86 -4.75 2.35 -2.90
N LEU A 87 -4.82 3.64 -3.24
CA LEU A 87 -3.73 4.38 -3.88
C LEU A 87 -2.51 4.50 -2.97
N PHE A 88 -2.73 4.66 -1.66
CA PHE A 88 -1.67 4.68 -0.67
C PHE A 88 -0.90 3.35 -0.63
N GLY A 89 -1.61 2.21 -0.61
CA GLY A 89 -0.99 0.89 -0.67
C GLY A 89 -0.18 0.64 -1.94
N ILE A 90 -0.69 1.09 -3.10
CA ILE A 90 0.05 1.04 -4.38
C ILE A 90 1.30 1.92 -4.29
N GLY A 91 1.15 3.15 -3.82
CA GLY A 91 2.23 4.14 -3.70
C GLY A 91 3.37 3.65 -2.81
N LEU A 92 3.05 3.07 -1.65
CA LEU A 92 4.04 2.52 -0.71
C LEU A 92 4.93 1.47 -1.36
N CYS A 93 4.36 0.56 -2.16
CA CYS A 93 5.16 -0.45 -2.86
C CYS A 93 5.93 0.13 -4.06
N GLY A 94 5.37 1.17 -4.71
CA GLY A 94 6.00 1.89 -5.81
C GLY A 94 7.27 2.65 -5.40
N LEU A 95 7.32 3.20 -4.18
CA LEU A 95 8.48 3.94 -3.66
C LEU A 95 9.77 3.10 -3.64
N PHE A 96 9.67 1.78 -3.44
CA PHE A 96 10.82 0.88 -3.35
C PHE A 96 11.24 0.30 -4.70
N ARG A 97 10.51 0.59 -5.79
CA ARG A 97 10.87 0.15 -7.16
C ARG A 97 12.26 0.64 -7.59
N ASN A 98 12.71 1.78 -7.07
CA ASN A 98 13.95 2.43 -7.48
C ASN A 98 15.18 2.13 -6.60
N ILE A 99 15.04 1.33 -5.53
CA ILE A 99 16.14 1.08 -4.58
C ILE A 99 17.02 -0.10 -5.01
N LYS A 100 16.55 -0.96 -5.92
CA LYS A 100 17.38 -1.99 -6.57
C LYS A 100 17.86 -1.47 -7.93
N LYS A 101 18.96 -0.72 -7.94
CA LYS A 101 19.86 -0.57 -9.08
C LYS A 101 21.26 -0.99 -8.66
#